data_AF-A0A316YCZ1-F1
#
_entry.id   AF-A0A316YCZ1-F1
#
_cell.length_a   1.000
_cell.length_b   1.000
_cell.length_c   1.000
_cell.angle_alpha   90.00
_cell.angle_beta   90.00
_cell.angle_gamma   90.00
#
_symmetry.space_group_name_H-M   'P 1'
#
loop_
_entity.id
_entity.type
_entity.pdbx_description
1 polymer ?
#
loop_
_entity_poly.entity_id
_entity_poly.type
_entity_poly.pdbx_seq_one_letter_code
_entity_poly.pdbx_strand_id
1 'polypeptide(L)'
;MASTLARRARQNPWATCAVGHSIVRALKRAGRPRPWAEASPAFLFPDQGPQHLHMGRALFGRFSTFREWVLRSDRVYRDVVGWSLIEDDGLFGVQRGALWEANSRWSTLHILPALTVVQVGLVDLLRSLGLRPQAMLAHSAGETAMTYVVAVRLSVIRAGLMPQTEAEGAGMIAVACSSRRASKLMHALSLSLDIAAINGPEAVTLAGKRVILDSFRAQAVAQDVQCTMLRTNVAVHSSFMEPLRERLVAQVKELFAAHGLDKGQIRHQASIDVFSSTVREDAFHGPFDCDFW
;
A
#
# COMPACT_ATOMS: atom_id res chain seq x y z
N MET A 1 -29.22 4.98 22.29
CA MET A 1 -29.83 3.78 21.67
C MET A 1 -28.82 2.93 20.88
N ALA A 2 -28.10 3.47 19.88
CA ALA A 2 -27.10 2.70 19.13
C ALA A 2 -25.99 2.10 20.04
N SER A 3 -25.50 2.87 21.01
CA SER A 3 -24.55 2.38 22.02
C SER A 3 -25.09 1.22 22.84
N THR A 4 -26.36 1.28 23.23
CA THR A 4 -27.06 0.21 23.97
C THR A 4 -27.17 -1.05 23.11
N LEU A 5 -27.61 -0.94 21.87
CA LEU A 5 -27.76 -2.07 20.95
C LEU A 5 -26.40 -2.72 20.63
N ALA A 6 -25.34 -1.93 20.47
CA ALA A 6 -24.02 -2.45 20.14
C ALA A 6 -23.28 -3.08 21.35
N ARG A 7 -23.42 -2.51 22.56
CA ARG A 7 -22.60 -2.90 23.72
C ARG A 7 -23.35 -3.63 24.82
N ARG A 8 -24.68 -3.55 24.87
CA ARG A 8 -25.48 -4.05 26.01
C ARG A 8 -26.57 -5.03 25.61
N ALA A 9 -26.91 -5.14 24.32
CA ALA A 9 -27.84 -6.15 23.85
C ALA A 9 -27.13 -7.50 23.67
N ARG A 10 -27.85 -8.59 23.91
CA ARG A 10 -27.37 -9.94 23.57
C ARG A 10 -27.19 -10.01 22.05
N GLN A 11 -26.02 -10.48 21.62
CA GLN A 11 -25.75 -10.79 20.22
C GLN A 11 -26.34 -12.17 19.93
N ASN A 12 -27.30 -12.24 18.99
CA ASN A 12 -27.88 -13.50 18.55
C ASN A 12 -27.08 -14.06 17.37
N PRO A 13 -27.17 -15.37 17.07
CA PRO A 13 -26.49 -15.98 15.94
C PRO A 13 -26.88 -15.41 14.58
N TRP A 14 -27.95 -14.60 14.50
CA TRP A 14 -28.37 -13.90 13.30
C TRP A 14 -28.29 -12.39 13.54
N ALA A 15 -27.47 -11.71 12.75
CA ALA A 15 -27.20 -10.28 12.91
C ALA A 15 -27.43 -9.51 11.61
N THR A 16 -27.83 -8.26 11.75
CA THR A 16 -27.82 -7.25 10.70
C THR A 16 -27.28 -5.95 11.27
N CYS A 17 -26.68 -5.12 10.44
CA CYS A 17 -26.21 -3.81 10.83
C CYS A 17 -26.68 -2.76 9.82
N ALA A 18 -26.85 -1.53 10.29
CA ALA A 18 -27.14 -0.39 9.45
C ALA A 18 -26.52 0.87 10.04
N VAL A 19 -26.02 1.74 9.16
CA VAL A 19 -25.45 3.03 9.52
C VAL A 19 -26.36 4.13 8.97
N GLY A 20 -26.75 5.08 9.81
CA GLY A 20 -27.58 6.20 9.40
C GLY A 20 -27.63 7.30 10.45
N HIS A 21 -27.94 8.52 9.99
CA HIS A 21 -28.07 9.70 10.86
C HIS A 21 -29.36 9.71 11.68
N SER A 22 -30.28 8.78 11.43
CA SER A 22 -31.46 8.53 12.25
C SER A 22 -31.82 7.05 12.25
N ILE A 23 -32.44 6.58 13.33
CA ILE A 23 -32.87 5.18 13.48
C ILE A 23 -33.79 4.74 12.33
N VAL A 24 -34.76 5.59 11.96
CA VAL A 24 -35.74 5.29 10.92
C VAL A 24 -35.05 5.07 9.57
N ARG A 25 -34.06 5.89 9.23
CA ARG A 25 -33.28 5.74 7.99
C ARG A 25 -32.36 4.52 8.03
N ALA A 26 -31.74 4.24 9.18
CA ALA A 26 -30.90 3.06 9.35
C ALA A 26 -31.71 1.78 9.19
N LEU A 27 -32.86 1.66 9.88
CA LEU A 27 -33.72 0.47 9.81
C LEU A 27 -34.27 0.20 8.40
N LYS A 28 -34.62 1.24 7.65
CA LYS A 28 -35.03 1.11 6.24
C LYS A 28 -33.95 0.54 5.32
N ARG A 29 -32.68 0.63 5.72
CA ARG A 29 -31.51 0.14 4.96
C ARG A 29 -30.91 -1.14 5.54
N ALA A 30 -31.40 -1.60 6.70
CA ALA A 30 -30.88 -2.81 7.32
C ALA A 30 -31.15 -4.01 6.39
N GLY A 31 -30.09 -4.74 6.07
CA GLY A 31 -30.21 -5.96 5.27
C GLY A 31 -30.94 -7.06 6.04
N ARG A 32 -31.32 -8.13 5.34
CA ARG A 32 -31.80 -9.35 5.99
C ARG A 32 -30.71 -9.87 6.96
N PRO A 33 -31.07 -10.24 8.20
CA PRO A 33 -30.12 -10.86 9.11
C PRO A 33 -29.44 -12.07 8.46
N ARG A 34 -28.15 -12.23 8.74
CA ARG A 34 -27.37 -13.39 8.30
C ARG A 34 -26.77 -14.10 9.51
N PRO A 35 -26.46 -15.40 9.40
CA PRO A 35 -25.70 -16.09 10.42
C PRO A 35 -24.41 -15.31 10.70
N TRP A 36 -24.17 -14.97 11.96
CA TRP A 36 -22.90 -14.42 12.42
C TRP A 36 -21.89 -15.55 12.41
N ALA A 37 -20.97 -15.51 11.45
CA ALA A 37 -19.75 -16.30 11.51
C ALA A 37 -18.69 -15.45 12.23
N GLU A 38 -18.08 -15.99 13.28
CA GLU A 38 -16.84 -15.43 13.82
C GLU A 38 -15.75 -15.62 12.77
N ALA A 39 -15.60 -14.63 11.89
CA ALA A 39 -14.51 -14.55 10.94
C ALA A 39 -13.54 -13.49 11.43
N SER A 40 -12.31 -13.90 11.68
CA SER A 40 -11.23 -12.96 11.90
C SER A 40 -10.82 -12.33 10.58
N PRO A 41 -10.65 -11.01 10.53
CA PRO A 41 -10.29 -10.35 9.29
C PRO A 41 -8.84 -10.65 8.90
N ALA A 42 -8.57 -10.59 7.60
CA ALA A 42 -7.23 -10.37 7.08
C ALA A 42 -7.07 -8.87 6.76
N PHE A 43 -5.90 -8.29 7.07
CA PHE A 43 -5.60 -6.91 6.70
C PHE A 43 -4.77 -6.89 5.41
N LEU A 44 -5.26 -6.20 4.39
CA LEU A 44 -4.59 -6.03 3.11
C LEU A 44 -4.00 -4.62 3.00
N PHE A 45 -2.71 -4.53 2.73
CA PHE A 45 -1.95 -3.30 2.51
C PHE A 45 -1.69 -3.14 1.00
N PRO A 46 -2.48 -2.31 0.29
CA PRO A 46 -2.34 -2.14 -1.15
C PRO A 46 -1.10 -1.30 -1.51
N ASP A 47 -0.67 -1.42 -2.75
CA ASP A 47 0.35 -0.57 -3.36
C ASP A 47 -0.20 0.83 -3.72
N GLN A 48 0.62 1.64 -4.40
CA GLN A 48 0.23 2.86 -5.09
C GLN A 48 -0.99 2.66 -6.02
N GLY A 49 -1.87 3.66 -6.05
CA GLY A 49 -3.13 3.68 -6.80
C GLY A 49 -4.29 4.32 -6.03
N PRO A 50 -4.56 3.94 -4.77
CA PRO A 50 -5.73 4.41 -4.02
C PRO A 50 -5.54 5.78 -3.36
N GLN A 51 -4.35 6.37 -3.43
CA GLN A 51 -4.07 7.66 -2.79
C GLN A 51 -4.95 8.77 -3.38
N HIS A 52 -5.44 9.64 -2.49
CA HIS A 52 -6.16 10.85 -2.87
C HIS A 52 -6.04 11.88 -1.75
N LEU A 53 -6.21 13.17 -2.09
CA LEU A 53 -5.96 14.30 -1.18
C LEU A 53 -6.84 14.33 0.08
N HIS A 54 -7.94 13.58 0.08
CA HIS A 54 -8.90 13.56 1.18
C HIS A 54 -8.80 12.30 2.04
N MET A 55 -7.85 11.40 1.75
CA MET A 55 -7.73 10.14 2.48
C MET A 55 -7.42 10.40 3.95
N GLY A 56 -8.10 9.70 4.86
CA GLY A 56 -7.87 9.81 6.31
C GLY A 56 -8.33 11.10 6.99
N ARG A 57 -8.69 12.18 6.28
CA ARG A 57 -9.10 13.47 6.91
C ARG A 57 -10.26 13.34 7.90
N ALA A 58 -11.31 12.63 7.51
CA ALA A 58 -12.45 12.39 8.39
C ALA A 58 -12.07 11.55 9.62
N LEU A 59 -11.11 10.63 9.48
CA LEU A 59 -10.61 9.80 10.56
C LEU A 59 -9.76 10.63 11.54
N PHE A 60 -8.87 11.46 11.01
CA PHE A 60 -8.05 12.40 11.76
C PHE A 60 -8.89 13.35 12.63
N GLY A 61 -10.01 13.88 12.10
CA GLY A 61 -10.92 14.71 12.87
C GLY A 61 -11.71 13.96 13.95
N ARG A 62 -12.04 12.68 13.74
CA ARG A 62 -13.00 11.94 14.59
C ARG A 62 -12.39 10.97 15.59
N PHE A 63 -11.22 10.39 15.30
CA PHE A 63 -10.63 9.32 16.11
C PHE A 63 -9.26 9.75 16.63
N SER A 64 -9.12 9.84 17.96
CA SER A 64 -7.86 10.24 18.61
C SER A 64 -6.72 9.29 18.29
N THR A 65 -6.96 7.97 18.29
CA THR A 65 -5.95 6.96 17.95
C THR A 65 -5.32 7.20 16.57
N PHE A 66 -6.15 7.42 15.55
CA PHE A 66 -5.66 7.70 14.19
C PHE A 66 -4.93 9.06 14.16
N ARG A 67 -5.47 10.08 14.82
CA ARG A 67 -4.88 11.41 14.87
C ARG A 67 -3.50 11.44 15.55
N GLU A 68 -3.37 10.77 16.69
CA GLU A 68 -2.13 10.68 17.45
C GLU A 68 -1.02 9.99 16.64
N TRP A 69 -1.36 8.90 15.95
CA TRP A 69 -0.46 8.24 15.01
C TRP A 69 -0.01 9.22 13.91
N VAL A 70 -0.94 9.84 13.19
CA VAL A 70 -0.62 10.78 12.10
C VAL A 70 0.28 11.92 12.59
N LEU A 71 -0.02 12.53 13.74
CA LEU A 71 0.79 13.60 14.32
C LEU A 71 2.21 13.13 14.67
N ARG A 72 2.37 11.89 15.16
CA ARG A 72 3.68 11.29 15.43
C ARG A 72 4.44 11.01 14.13
N SER A 73 3.77 10.44 13.13
CA SER A 73 4.37 10.16 11.84
C SER A 73 4.81 11.42 11.12
N ASP A 74 4.01 12.49 11.18
CA ASP A 74 4.34 13.77 10.58
C ASP A 74 5.57 14.42 11.24
N ARG A 75 5.74 14.29 12.57
CA ARG A 75 7.00 14.71 13.23
C ARG A 75 8.19 13.91 12.72
N VAL A 76 8.08 12.58 12.64
CA VAL A 76 9.16 11.74 12.10
C VAL A 76 9.48 12.09 10.65
N TYR A 77 8.47 12.35 9.83
CA TYR A 77 8.64 12.75 8.44
C TYR A 77 9.33 14.11 8.33
N ARG A 78 8.90 15.10 9.14
CA ARG A 78 9.57 16.41 9.26
C ARG A 78 11.03 16.29 9.65
N ASP A 79 11.35 15.45 10.64
CA ASP A 79 12.72 15.27 11.11
C ASP A 79 13.65 14.70 10.02
N VAL A 80 13.11 13.92 9.08
CA VAL A 80 13.90 13.25 8.03
C VAL A 80 13.95 14.06 6.73
N VAL A 81 12.82 14.68 6.36
CA VAL A 81 12.63 15.31 5.04
C VAL A 81 12.69 16.84 5.14
N GLY A 82 12.48 17.42 6.32
CA GLY A 82 12.32 18.86 6.50
C GLY A 82 10.98 19.40 6.00
N TRP A 83 9.98 18.52 5.80
CA TRP A 83 8.68 18.81 5.20
C TRP A 83 7.55 18.17 6.02
N SER A 84 6.37 18.77 6.05
CA SER A 84 5.19 18.25 6.75
C SER A 84 4.14 17.67 5.79
N LEU A 85 3.70 16.44 6.08
CA LEU A 85 2.56 15.82 5.42
C LEU A 85 1.24 16.56 5.72
N ILE A 86 1.17 17.27 6.84
CA ILE A 86 -0.04 17.97 7.29
C ILE A 86 -0.04 19.42 6.79
N GLU A 87 1.01 20.17 7.10
CA GLU A 87 1.08 21.62 6.87
C GLU A 87 1.44 21.93 5.42
N ASP A 88 2.51 21.32 4.91
CA ASP A 88 3.04 21.65 3.58
C ASP A 88 2.32 20.87 2.46
N ASP A 89 2.04 19.58 2.66
CA ASP A 89 1.31 18.76 1.69
C ASP A 89 -0.21 18.95 1.76
N GLY A 90 -0.73 19.30 2.95
CA GLY A 90 -2.16 19.45 3.19
C GLY A 90 -2.92 18.11 3.32
N LEU A 91 -2.27 16.96 3.47
CA LEU A 91 -2.93 15.64 3.42
C LEU A 91 -4.04 15.47 4.48
N PHE A 92 -3.78 15.96 5.70
CA PHE A 92 -4.71 15.88 6.82
C PHE A 92 -5.23 17.24 7.29
N GLY A 93 -4.76 18.32 6.66
CA GLY A 93 -5.15 19.70 6.94
C GLY A 93 -6.39 20.18 6.17
N VAL A 94 -6.89 21.35 6.56
CA VAL A 94 -7.93 22.09 5.81
C VAL A 94 -7.33 23.05 4.78
N GLN A 95 -6.05 23.37 4.90
CA GLN A 95 -5.34 24.30 4.02
C GLN A 95 -4.98 23.62 2.68
N ARG A 96 -4.83 24.44 1.64
CA ARG A 96 -4.28 23.99 0.36
C ARG A 96 -2.75 23.93 0.50
N GLY A 97 -2.18 22.75 0.29
CA GLY A 97 -0.74 22.52 0.27
C GLY A 97 -0.26 22.03 -1.10
N ALA A 98 1.00 21.60 -1.20
CA ALA A 98 1.64 21.17 -2.44
C ALA A 98 0.85 20.10 -3.21
N LEU A 99 0.21 19.16 -2.51
CA LEU A 99 -0.60 18.12 -3.16
C LEU A 99 -1.90 18.64 -3.78
N TRP A 100 -2.41 19.79 -3.31
CA TRP A 100 -3.53 20.49 -3.93
C TRP A 100 -3.11 21.12 -5.26
N GLU A 101 -1.89 21.64 -5.32
CA GLU A 101 -1.33 22.32 -6.50
C GLU A 101 -0.85 21.34 -7.57
N ALA A 102 -0.43 20.13 -7.17
CA ALA A 102 0.06 19.06 -8.05
C ALA A 102 -0.99 18.45 -9.02
N ASN A 103 -2.22 19.00 -9.07
CA ASN A 103 -3.27 18.70 -10.04
C ASN A 103 -3.44 17.19 -10.36
N SER A 104 -3.51 16.36 -9.30
CA SER A 104 -3.75 14.90 -9.34
C SER A 104 -2.55 14.00 -9.67
N ARG A 105 -1.33 14.51 -9.90
CA ARG A 105 -0.13 13.68 -10.07
C ARG A 105 0.79 13.82 -8.86
N TRP A 106 0.75 12.83 -7.98
CA TRP A 106 1.66 12.77 -6.85
C TRP A 106 2.96 12.11 -7.29
N SER A 107 4.10 12.65 -6.88
CA SER A 107 5.36 11.94 -7.02
C SER A 107 5.44 10.81 -6.01
N THR A 108 6.24 9.79 -6.32
CA THR A 108 6.52 8.67 -5.43
C THR A 108 6.97 9.13 -4.03
N LEU A 109 7.76 10.22 -3.98
CA LEU A 109 8.21 10.90 -2.75
C LEU A 109 7.05 11.23 -1.80
N HIS A 110 5.89 11.60 -2.33
CA HIS A 110 4.70 11.88 -1.52
C HIS A 110 3.83 10.63 -1.33
N ILE A 111 3.68 9.80 -2.37
CA ILE A 111 2.76 8.66 -2.35
C ILE A 111 3.14 7.65 -1.25
N LEU A 112 4.39 7.21 -1.21
CA LEU A 112 4.84 6.13 -0.33
C LEU A 112 4.68 6.50 1.15
N PRO A 113 5.20 7.65 1.62
CA PRO A 113 4.98 8.09 3.00
C PRO A 113 3.51 8.32 3.33
N ALA A 114 2.75 8.99 2.44
CA ALA A 114 1.34 9.27 2.67
C ALA A 114 0.50 7.99 2.84
N LEU A 115 0.68 7.01 1.95
CA LEU A 115 0.00 5.71 2.04
C LEU A 115 0.42 4.96 3.30
N THR A 116 1.72 4.93 3.61
CA THR A 116 2.25 4.26 4.80
C THR A 116 1.61 4.81 6.07
N VAL A 117 1.54 6.14 6.23
CA VAL A 117 0.92 6.78 7.40
C VAL A 117 -0.55 6.42 7.52
N VAL A 118 -1.31 6.45 6.42
CA VAL A 118 -2.73 6.09 6.44
C VAL A 118 -2.94 4.62 6.77
N GLN A 119 -2.18 3.72 6.13
CA GLN A 119 -2.30 2.29 6.31
C GLN A 119 -1.99 1.86 7.75
N VAL A 120 -0.89 2.35 8.33
CA VAL A 120 -0.56 2.05 9.73
C VAL A 120 -1.57 2.67 10.69
N GLY A 121 -2.04 3.90 10.42
CA GLY A 121 -3.07 4.54 11.23
C GLY A 121 -4.40 3.78 11.22
N LEU A 122 -4.76 3.17 10.08
CA LEU A 122 -5.93 2.30 9.99
C LEU A 122 -5.76 1.03 10.81
N VAL A 123 -4.56 0.44 10.85
CA VAL A 123 -4.28 -0.71 11.74
C VAL A 123 -4.53 -0.34 13.20
N ASP A 124 -4.00 0.79 13.67
CA ASP A 124 -4.18 1.23 15.05
C ASP A 124 -5.65 1.53 15.38
N LEU A 125 -6.36 2.17 14.45
CA LEU A 125 -7.79 2.44 14.59
C LEU A 125 -8.61 1.15 14.64
N LEU A 126 -8.36 0.18 13.75
CA LEU A 126 -9.09 -1.09 13.74
C LEU A 126 -8.82 -1.88 15.03
N ARG A 127 -7.56 -1.88 15.49
CA ARG A 127 -7.18 -2.51 16.77
C ARG A 127 -7.84 -1.85 17.97
N SER A 128 -7.96 -0.53 17.99
CA SER A 128 -8.66 0.17 19.09
C SER A 128 -10.18 -0.09 19.11
N LEU A 129 -10.74 -0.51 17.96
CA LEU A 129 -12.12 -1.00 17.84
C LEU A 129 -12.28 -2.49 18.16
N GLY A 130 -11.20 -3.19 18.52
CA GLY A 130 -11.19 -4.61 18.88
C GLY A 130 -10.98 -5.56 17.71
N LEU A 131 -10.73 -5.07 16.50
CA LEU A 131 -10.42 -5.91 15.34
C LEU A 131 -8.93 -6.25 15.33
N ARG A 132 -8.63 -7.55 15.33
CA ARG A 132 -7.26 -8.06 15.22
C ARG A 132 -7.18 -8.93 13.97
N PRO A 133 -6.16 -8.73 13.11
CA PRO A 133 -5.98 -9.59 11.95
C PRO A 133 -5.53 -10.98 12.39
N GLN A 134 -6.03 -12.02 11.72
CA GLN A 134 -5.40 -13.35 11.73
C GLN A 134 -4.35 -13.49 10.62
N ALA A 135 -4.49 -12.69 9.56
CA ALA A 135 -3.53 -12.64 8.47
C ALA A 135 -3.28 -11.19 8.03
N MET A 136 -2.08 -10.93 7.53
CA MET A 136 -1.73 -9.69 6.86
C MET A 136 -1.19 -10.01 5.47
N LEU A 137 -1.67 -9.28 4.47
CA LEU A 137 -1.21 -9.40 3.10
C LEU A 137 -0.79 -8.03 2.62
N ALA A 138 0.30 -7.94 1.88
CA ALA A 138 0.76 -6.68 1.34
C ALA A 138 1.22 -6.84 -0.10
N HIS A 139 1.00 -5.78 -0.88
CA HIS A 139 1.45 -5.70 -2.26
C HIS A 139 2.47 -4.58 -2.39
N SER A 140 3.69 -4.92 -2.83
CA SER A 140 4.70 -3.94 -3.23
C SER A 140 4.95 -2.90 -2.12
N ALA A 141 4.73 -1.60 -2.35
CA ALA A 141 4.98 -0.57 -1.35
C ALA A 141 4.15 -0.73 -0.07
N GLY A 142 3.00 -1.42 -0.14
CA GLY A 142 2.17 -1.74 1.02
C GLY A 142 2.90 -2.57 2.08
N GLU A 143 3.95 -3.32 1.71
CA GLU A 143 4.75 -4.10 2.67
C GLU A 143 5.43 -3.19 3.69
N THR A 144 5.78 -1.96 3.30
CA THR A 144 6.42 -1.00 4.21
C THR A 144 5.58 -0.73 5.45
N ALA A 145 4.25 -0.71 5.34
CA ALA A 145 3.36 -0.50 6.48
C ALA A 145 3.44 -1.63 7.53
N MET A 146 3.83 -2.85 7.14
CA MET A 146 3.98 -3.98 8.07
C MET A 146 5.16 -3.78 9.05
N THR A 147 6.12 -2.91 8.74
CA THR A 147 7.27 -2.63 9.62
C THR A 147 6.96 -1.69 10.78
N TYR A 148 5.77 -1.09 10.80
CA TYR A 148 5.20 -0.24 11.86
C TYR A 148 6.14 0.85 12.41
N VAL A 149 7.06 0.47 13.32
CA VAL A 149 7.98 1.36 14.05
C VAL A 149 8.85 2.18 13.10
N VAL A 150 9.35 1.54 12.04
CA VAL A 150 10.27 2.19 11.08
C VAL A 150 9.58 2.54 9.77
N ALA A 151 8.28 2.26 9.63
CA ALA A 151 7.56 2.32 8.36
C ALA A 151 7.67 3.69 7.68
N VAL A 152 7.54 4.79 8.43
CA VAL A 152 7.66 6.14 7.88
C VAL A 152 9.06 6.38 7.31
N ARG A 153 10.12 6.07 8.08
CA ARG A 153 11.51 6.28 7.64
C ARG A 153 11.86 5.37 6.45
N LEU A 154 11.44 4.12 6.48
CA LEU A 154 11.63 3.17 5.39
C LEU A 154 10.91 3.64 4.12
N SER A 155 9.68 4.16 4.24
CA SER A 155 8.95 4.70 3.09
C SER A 155 9.65 5.90 2.46
N VAL A 156 10.28 6.76 3.27
CA VAL A 156 11.06 7.90 2.80
C VAL A 156 12.33 7.45 2.08
N ILE A 157 13.09 6.51 2.67
CA ILE A 157 14.29 5.93 2.05
C ILE A 157 13.96 5.36 0.67
N ARG A 158 12.94 4.48 0.61
CA ARG A 158 12.51 3.83 -0.64
C ARG A 158 12.08 4.87 -1.67
N ALA A 159 11.24 5.83 -1.27
CA ALA A 159 10.76 6.87 -2.18
C ALA A 159 11.88 7.79 -2.67
N GLY A 160 12.87 8.09 -1.82
CA GLY A 160 14.01 8.96 -2.13
C GLY A 160 14.96 8.41 -3.20
N LEU A 161 15.02 7.09 -3.36
CA LEU A 161 15.88 6.44 -4.35
C LEU A 161 15.22 6.34 -5.73
N MET A 162 13.88 6.19 -5.79
CA MET A 162 13.15 5.96 -7.04
C MET A 162 13.32 7.06 -8.12
N PRO A 163 13.41 8.37 -7.80
CA PRO A 163 13.61 9.44 -8.80
C PRO A 163 14.83 9.24 -9.70
N GLN A 164 15.87 8.53 -9.24
CA GLN A 164 17.07 8.25 -10.03
C GLN A 164 16.76 7.39 -11.26
N THR A 165 15.64 6.65 -11.22
CA THR A 165 15.22 5.72 -12.28
C THR A 165 14.08 6.30 -13.14
N GLU A 166 13.53 7.45 -12.76
CA GLU A 166 12.52 8.18 -13.55
C GLU A 166 13.11 8.78 -14.83
N ALA A 167 14.42 9.07 -14.84
CA ALA A 167 15.11 9.73 -15.94
C ALA A 167 15.30 8.86 -17.19
N GLU A 168 15.05 7.55 -17.12
CA GLU A 168 15.32 6.60 -18.21
C GLU A 168 14.14 6.41 -19.18
N GLY A 169 13.07 7.19 -19.03
CA GLY A 169 11.86 7.02 -19.84
C GLY A 169 11.18 5.67 -19.57
N ALA A 170 11.28 5.17 -18.34
CA ALA A 170 10.71 3.91 -17.90
C ALA A 170 9.21 4.07 -17.55
N GLY A 171 8.52 2.95 -17.39
CA GLY A 171 7.14 2.94 -16.91
C GLY A 171 6.63 1.53 -16.72
N MET A 172 5.30 1.43 -16.56
CA MET A 172 4.63 0.16 -16.33
C MET A 172 3.30 0.10 -17.09
N ILE A 173 2.88 -1.11 -17.45
CA ILE A 173 1.62 -1.40 -18.14
C ILE A 173 0.91 -2.58 -17.47
N ALA A 174 -0.38 -2.42 -17.17
CA ALA A 174 -1.24 -3.53 -16.78
C ALA A 174 -1.74 -4.24 -18.03
N VAL A 175 -1.72 -5.57 -18.02
CA VAL A 175 -2.04 -6.44 -19.17
C VAL A 175 -3.05 -7.49 -18.72
N ALA A 176 -4.17 -7.57 -19.42
CA ALA A 176 -5.25 -8.54 -19.16
C ALA A 176 -4.94 -9.91 -19.78
N CYS A 177 -3.87 -10.55 -19.31
CA CYS A 177 -3.55 -11.93 -19.66
C CYS A 177 -2.69 -12.63 -18.59
N SER A 178 -2.58 -13.95 -18.69
CA SER A 178 -1.65 -14.73 -17.86
C SER A 178 -0.19 -14.38 -18.07
N SER A 179 0.62 -14.55 -17.02
CA SER A 179 2.08 -14.35 -17.06
C SER A 179 2.75 -15.14 -18.18
N ARG A 180 2.33 -16.39 -18.39
CA ARG A 180 2.80 -17.25 -19.48
C ARG A 180 2.50 -16.65 -20.86
N ARG A 181 1.31 -16.06 -21.06
CA ARG A 181 0.95 -15.41 -22.33
C ARG A 181 1.77 -14.14 -22.54
N ALA A 182 1.94 -13.32 -21.50
CA ALA A 182 2.79 -12.12 -21.56
C ALA A 182 4.25 -12.48 -21.91
N SER A 183 4.85 -13.47 -21.26
CA SER A 183 6.21 -13.93 -21.57
C SER A 183 6.36 -14.42 -23.02
N LYS A 184 5.36 -15.16 -23.54
CA LYS A 184 5.38 -15.60 -24.95
C LYS A 184 5.37 -14.42 -25.92
N LEU A 185 4.55 -13.40 -25.65
CA LEU A 185 4.49 -12.18 -26.46
C LEU A 185 5.82 -11.41 -26.40
N MET A 186 6.39 -11.23 -25.21
CA MET A 186 7.68 -10.56 -25.03
C MET A 186 8.80 -11.28 -25.80
N HIS A 187 8.86 -12.61 -25.70
CA HIS A 187 9.86 -13.42 -26.40
C HIS A 187 9.69 -13.36 -27.93
N ALA A 188 8.46 -13.53 -28.43
CA ALA A 188 8.15 -13.50 -29.86
C ALA A 188 8.51 -12.16 -30.52
N LEU A 189 8.45 -11.07 -29.75
CA LEU A 189 8.76 -9.71 -30.19
C LEU A 189 10.18 -9.26 -29.82
N SER A 190 10.98 -10.13 -29.19
CA SER A 190 12.32 -9.80 -28.67
C SER A 190 12.35 -8.52 -27.81
N LEU A 191 11.32 -8.32 -26.99
CA LEU A 191 11.18 -7.13 -26.14
C LEU A 191 11.82 -7.37 -24.77
N SER A 192 12.71 -6.46 -24.38
CA SER A 192 13.29 -6.43 -23.03
C SER A 192 12.34 -5.71 -22.08
N LEU A 193 11.49 -6.49 -21.41
CA LEU A 193 10.56 -6.06 -20.36
C LEU A 193 10.66 -7.02 -19.19
N ASP A 194 10.29 -6.57 -18.01
CA ASP A 194 10.21 -7.38 -16.79
C ASP A 194 8.74 -7.61 -16.41
N ILE A 195 8.41 -8.80 -15.88
CA ILE A 195 7.12 -9.03 -15.22
C ILE A 195 7.23 -8.50 -13.80
N ALA A 196 6.70 -7.30 -13.58
CA ALA A 196 6.76 -6.61 -12.31
C ALA A 196 5.77 -7.16 -11.28
N ALA A 197 4.61 -7.64 -11.72
CA ALA A 197 3.62 -8.22 -10.82
C ALA A 197 2.71 -9.24 -11.52
N ILE A 198 2.29 -10.27 -10.78
CA ILE A 198 1.22 -11.18 -11.14
C ILE A 198 0.08 -10.94 -10.16
N ASN A 199 -0.88 -10.09 -10.56
CA ASN A 199 -1.99 -9.66 -9.71
C ASN A 199 -3.16 -10.65 -9.71
N GLY A 200 -3.16 -11.58 -10.67
CA GLY A 200 -4.13 -12.67 -10.78
C GLY A 200 -3.84 -13.57 -11.97
N PRO A 201 -4.65 -14.62 -12.18
CA PRO A 201 -4.44 -15.59 -13.26
C PRO A 201 -4.40 -14.97 -14.66
N GLU A 202 -5.17 -13.91 -14.88
CA GLU A 202 -5.25 -13.17 -16.16
C GLU A 202 -4.95 -11.67 -15.99
N ALA A 203 -4.15 -11.31 -14.99
CA ALA A 203 -3.80 -9.93 -14.69
C ALA A 203 -2.33 -9.80 -14.30
N VAL A 204 -1.51 -9.26 -15.20
CA VAL A 204 -0.08 -9.03 -14.95
C VAL A 204 0.30 -7.58 -15.20
N THR A 205 1.37 -7.14 -14.55
CA THR A 205 2.00 -5.84 -14.81
C THR A 205 3.37 -6.07 -15.41
N LEU A 206 3.65 -5.40 -16.53
CA LEU A 206 4.99 -5.36 -17.12
C LEU A 206 5.65 -4.02 -16.81
N ALA A 207 6.97 -4.01 -16.68
CA ALA A 207 7.80 -2.84 -16.45
C ALA A 207 8.96 -2.78 -17.46
N GLY A 208 9.36 -1.57 -17.83
CA GLY A 208 10.49 -1.34 -18.73
C GLY A 208 10.43 0.01 -19.44
N LYS A 209 11.20 0.18 -20.51
CA LYS A 209 11.22 1.43 -21.29
C LYS A 209 9.86 1.69 -21.93
N ARG A 210 9.36 2.92 -21.83
CA ARG A 210 8.05 3.34 -22.35
C ARG A 210 7.86 3.01 -23.83
N VAL A 211 8.88 3.25 -24.65
CA VAL A 211 8.87 2.91 -26.08
C VAL A 211 8.65 1.41 -26.33
N ILE A 212 9.28 0.55 -25.53
CA ILE A 212 9.14 -0.92 -25.63
C ILE A 212 7.74 -1.33 -25.14
N LEU A 213 7.21 -0.71 -24.08
CA LEU A 213 5.85 -0.93 -23.59
C LEU A 213 4.80 -0.53 -24.64
N ASP A 214 5.02 0.58 -25.37
CA ASP A 214 4.14 1.01 -26.46
C ASP A 214 4.15 0.01 -27.63
N SER A 215 5.33 -0.52 -27.99
CA SER A 215 5.46 -1.60 -28.98
C SER A 215 4.76 -2.88 -28.53
N PHE A 216 4.95 -3.29 -27.27
CA PHE A 216 4.25 -4.44 -26.68
C PHE A 216 2.73 -4.24 -26.77
N ARG A 217 2.23 -3.07 -26.36
CA ARG A 217 0.80 -2.75 -26.36
C ARG A 217 0.20 -2.87 -27.75
N ALA A 218 0.85 -2.33 -28.78
CA ALA A 218 0.33 -2.39 -30.15
C ALA A 218 0.11 -3.83 -30.61
N GLN A 219 1.07 -4.72 -30.30
CA GLN A 219 1.00 -6.13 -30.67
C GLN A 219 0.02 -6.93 -29.81
N ALA A 220 -0.06 -6.61 -28.52
CA ALA A 220 -1.00 -7.22 -27.59
C ALA A 220 -2.45 -6.91 -27.99
N VAL A 221 -2.75 -5.65 -28.35
CA VAL A 221 -4.08 -5.23 -28.81
C VAL A 221 -4.46 -5.91 -30.14
N ALA A 222 -3.50 -6.10 -31.05
CA ALA A 222 -3.73 -6.86 -32.29
C ALA A 222 -4.10 -8.34 -32.03
N GLN A 223 -3.85 -8.86 -30.82
CA GLN A 223 -4.19 -10.20 -30.38
C GLN A 223 -5.30 -10.22 -29.31
N ASP A 224 -6.11 -9.17 -29.26
CA ASP A 224 -7.24 -9.02 -28.34
C ASP A 224 -6.84 -9.10 -26.85
N VAL A 225 -5.66 -8.56 -26.51
CA VAL A 225 -5.20 -8.39 -25.13
C VAL A 225 -5.33 -6.92 -24.74
N GLN A 226 -6.15 -6.64 -23.73
CA GLN A 226 -6.31 -5.30 -23.19
C GLN A 226 -5.09 -4.90 -22.38
N CYS A 227 -4.60 -3.67 -22.61
CA CYS A 227 -3.48 -3.11 -21.89
C CYS A 227 -3.78 -1.68 -21.43
N THR A 228 -3.39 -1.34 -20.19
CA THR A 228 -3.56 0.01 -19.62
C THR A 228 -2.22 0.52 -19.10
N MET A 229 -1.75 1.66 -19.62
CA MET A 229 -0.55 2.32 -19.11
C MET A 229 -0.79 2.83 -17.68
N LEU A 230 0.10 2.47 -16.77
CA LEU A 230 0.02 2.93 -15.39
C LEU A 230 0.51 4.38 -15.29
N ARG A 231 -0.04 5.11 -14.32
CA ARG A 231 0.32 6.50 -14.03
C ARG A 231 1.57 6.56 -13.14
N THR A 232 2.67 6.01 -13.65
CA THR A 232 3.98 6.03 -13.02
C THR A 232 5.05 6.21 -14.10
N ASN A 233 6.12 6.91 -13.74
CA ASN A 233 7.33 7.07 -14.54
C ASN A 233 8.48 6.20 -14.02
N VAL A 234 8.22 5.37 -13.01
CA VAL A 234 9.18 4.43 -12.42
C VAL A 234 8.79 3.02 -12.84
N ALA A 235 9.76 2.25 -13.34
CA ALA A 235 9.62 0.83 -13.60
C ALA A 235 9.99 0.02 -12.34
N VAL A 236 9.14 0.05 -11.30
CA VAL A 236 9.40 -0.75 -10.08
C VAL A 236 9.31 -2.26 -10.36
N HIS A 237 9.94 -3.09 -9.51
CA HIS A 237 10.02 -4.55 -9.67
C HIS A 237 10.62 -4.98 -11.01
N SER A 238 11.68 -4.29 -11.42
CA SER A 238 12.36 -4.52 -12.69
C SER A 238 13.87 -4.34 -12.53
N SER A 239 14.60 -4.68 -13.57
CA SER A 239 16.04 -4.44 -13.69
C SER A 239 16.47 -2.99 -13.44
N PHE A 240 15.56 -2.02 -13.59
CA PHE A 240 15.82 -0.61 -13.28
C PHE A 240 16.06 -0.35 -11.78
N MET A 241 15.66 -1.25 -10.89
CA MET A 241 15.89 -1.11 -9.44
C MET A 241 17.29 -1.57 -9.01
N GLU A 242 17.97 -2.39 -9.83
CA GLU A 242 19.26 -2.99 -9.47
C GLU A 242 20.34 -1.95 -9.06
N PRO A 243 20.51 -0.81 -9.77
CA PRO A 243 21.49 0.21 -9.38
C PRO A 243 21.21 0.86 -8.01
N LEU A 244 19.98 0.75 -7.50
CA LEU A 244 19.59 1.32 -6.21
C LEU A 244 19.88 0.38 -5.04
N ARG A 245 20.13 -0.90 -5.30
CA ARG A 245 20.19 -1.98 -4.29
C ARG A 245 21.19 -1.69 -3.17
N GLU A 246 22.44 -1.38 -3.51
CA GLU A 246 23.48 -1.16 -2.50
C GLU A 246 23.15 0.01 -1.56
N ARG A 247 22.63 1.09 -2.13
CA ARG A 247 22.23 2.29 -1.37
C ARG A 247 21.03 2.02 -0.48
N LEU A 248 20.04 1.28 -0.99
CA LEU A 248 18.88 0.87 -0.21
C LEU A 248 19.31 0.02 1.00
N VAL A 249 20.10 -1.02 0.76
CA VAL A 249 20.60 -1.91 1.82
C VAL A 249 21.39 -1.13 2.87
N ALA A 250 22.27 -0.21 2.47
CA ALA A 250 23.04 0.61 3.40
C ALA A 250 22.13 1.49 4.28
N GLN A 251 21.19 2.22 3.68
CA GLN A 251 20.28 3.10 4.43
C GLN A 251 19.31 2.32 5.34
N VAL A 252 18.86 1.14 4.92
CA VAL A 252 18.01 0.28 5.76
C VAL A 252 18.80 -0.29 6.94
N LYS A 253 20.07 -0.68 6.75
CA LYS A 253 20.95 -1.11 7.86
C LYS A 253 21.14 -0.02 8.89
N GLU A 254 21.44 1.21 8.45
CA GLU A 254 21.56 2.38 9.33
C GLU A 254 20.25 2.66 10.08
N LEU A 255 19.11 2.61 9.38
CA LEU A 255 17.80 2.78 9.98
C LEU A 255 17.54 1.74 11.07
N PHE A 256 17.85 0.47 10.81
CA PHE A 256 17.62 -0.61 11.76
C PHE A 256 18.53 -0.49 12.98
N ALA A 257 19.81 -0.19 12.78
CA ALA A 257 20.76 0.07 13.88
C ALA A 257 20.29 1.24 14.77
N ALA A 258 19.81 2.33 14.18
CA ALA A 258 19.31 3.49 14.91
C ALA A 258 18.04 3.20 15.77
N HIS A 259 17.34 2.09 15.51
CA HIS A 259 16.14 1.68 16.24
C HIS A 259 16.39 0.48 17.17
N GLY A 260 17.65 0.13 17.45
CA GLY A 260 17.99 -1.01 18.32
C GLY A 260 17.57 -2.36 17.74
N LEU A 261 17.38 -2.43 16.42
CA LEU A 261 17.14 -3.67 15.70
C LEU A 261 18.49 -4.30 15.36
N ASP A 262 19.28 -4.63 16.39
CA ASP A 262 20.71 -5.00 16.30
C ASP A 262 20.96 -6.26 15.47
N LYS A 263 19.94 -7.12 15.33
CA LYS A 263 19.95 -8.28 14.43
C LYS A 263 19.57 -7.93 12.98
N GLY A 264 19.39 -6.65 12.66
CA GLY A 264 19.00 -6.14 11.36
C GLY A 264 17.64 -6.66 10.87
N GLN A 265 16.71 -6.97 11.77
CA GLN A 265 15.48 -7.67 11.39
C GLN A 265 14.25 -7.22 12.19
N ILE A 266 13.10 -7.18 11.52
CA ILE A 266 11.78 -7.06 12.14
C ILE A 266 11.03 -8.38 11.96
N ARG A 267 10.48 -8.92 13.05
CA ARG A 267 9.67 -10.15 13.01
C ARG A 267 8.21 -9.83 13.28
N HIS A 268 7.34 -10.46 12.50
CA HIS A 268 5.90 -10.44 12.76
C HIS A 268 5.55 -11.30 13.98
N GLN A 269 4.36 -11.07 14.54
CA GLN A 269 3.86 -11.89 15.64
C GLN A 269 3.56 -13.30 15.13
N ALA A 270 4.03 -14.34 15.82
CA ALA A 270 3.84 -15.73 15.41
C ALA A 270 2.36 -16.16 15.26
N SER A 271 1.43 -15.40 15.85
CA SER A 271 -0.01 -15.67 15.78
C SER A 271 -0.70 -15.01 14.57
N ILE A 272 0.04 -14.33 13.70
CA ILE A 272 -0.49 -13.63 12.52
C ILE A 272 0.25 -14.15 11.29
N ASP A 273 -0.49 -14.76 10.37
CA ASP A 273 0.08 -15.20 9.10
C ASP A 273 0.41 -13.99 8.23
N VAL A 274 1.59 -13.96 7.62
CA VAL A 274 2.02 -12.87 6.74
C VAL A 274 2.17 -13.42 5.33
N PHE A 275 1.51 -12.78 4.37
CA PHE A 275 1.65 -13.08 2.94
C PHE A 275 2.36 -11.90 2.30
N SER A 276 3.60 -12.12 1.89
CA SER A 276 4.39 -11.14 1.16
C SER A 276 4.25 -11.36 -0.33
N SER A 277 4.16 -10.26 -1.07
CA SER A 277 4.21 -10.25 -2.53
C SER A 277 5.64 -10.43 -3.09
N THR A 278 6.64 -10.29 -2.23
CA THR A 278 8.08 -10.40 -2.56
C THR A 278 8.53 -11.86 -2.55
N VAL A 279 8.12 -12.66 -1.56
CA VAL A 279 8.44 -14.10 -1.49
C VAL A 279 7.30 -14.94 -2.04
N ARG A 280 7.62 -16.00 -2.81
CA ARG A 280 6.63 -16.88 -3.46
C ARG A 280 6.11 -18.00 -2.55
N GLU A 281 6.05 -17.75 -1.24
CA GLU A 281 5.63 -18.73 -0.24
C GLU A 281 4.15 -18.54 0.11
N ASP A 282 3.48 -19.63 0.51
CA ASP A 282 2.09 -19.59 0.98
C ASP A 282 1.97 -18.76 2.27
N ALA A 283 2.98 -18.76 3.14
CA ALA A 283 3.08 -17.84 4.27
C ALA A 283 4.57 -17.50 4.51
N PHE A 284 4.85 -16.22 4.67
CA PHE A 284 6.19 -15.70 4.95
C PHE A 284 6.50 -15.81 6.44
N HIS A 285 7.47 -16.66 6.79
CA HIS A 285 7.93 -16.85 8.17
C HIS A 285 9.29 -16.17 8.46
N GLY A 286 9.90 -15.58 7.43
CA GLY A 286 11.17 -14.87 7.53
C GLY A 286 11.07 -13.53 8.25
N PRO A 287 12.22 -12.94 8.60
CA PRO A 287 12.27 -11.55 9.03
C PRO A 287 12.13 -10.57 7.86
N PHE A 288 11.60 -9.38 8.14
CA PHE A 288 11.87 -8.21 7.32
C PHE A 288 13.27 -7.68 7.65
N ASP A 289 14.28 -8.16 6.93
CA ASP A 289 15.68 -7.71 7.03
C ASP A 289 16.05 -6.76 5.88
N CYS A 290 17.31 -6.33 5.80
CA CYS A 290 17.75 -5.42 4.75
C CYS A 290 17.80 -6.05 3.35
N ASP A 291 17.92 -7.38 3.23
CA ASP A 291 17.95 -8.06 1.93
C ASP A 291 16.53 -8.34 1.42
N PHE A 292 15.54 -8.40 2.32
CA PHE A 292 14.12 -8.45 1.98
C PHE A 292 13.65 -7.18 1.23
N TRP A 293 14.12 -5.99 1.64
CA TRP A 293 13.62 -4.70 1.16
C TRP A 293 14.21 -4.24 -0.17
#